data_AF-V5I2L0-F1
#
_entry.id   AF-V5I2L0-F1
#
_cell.length_a   1.000
_cell.length_b   1.000
_cell.length_c   1.000
_cell.angle_alpha   90.00
_cell.angle_beta   90.00
_cell.angle_gamma   90.00
#
_symmetry.space_group_name_H-M   'P 1'
#
loop_
_entity.id
_entity.type
_entity.pdbx_description
1 polymer ?
#
loop_
_entity_poly.entity_id
_entity_poly.type
_entity_poly.pdbx_seq_one_letter_code
_entity_poly.pdbx_strand_id
1 'polypeptide(L)'
;TCEDHSVRPKVNVTLFYESLCPYSKAFITAQLFPTYTKLEEYMDIVLVPFGNGSINAKVLRSKTYYSVTCQHGQNECKGNTIQACAVKYCERTEAWLSLIACMSVFYDPHNQGKKCAEKLNLTQEWSLVSKCVNKEGEQILDLEE
;
A
#
# COMPACT_ATOMS: atom_id res chain seq x y z
N THR A 1 -28.20 -4.74 -34.12
CA THR A 1 -27.97 -5.93 -33.28
C THR A 1 -26.48 -6.13 -33.12
N CYS A 2 -26.08 -6.69 -31.97
CA CYS A 2 -24.71 -6.98 -31.52
C CYS A 2 -23.94 -5.82 -30.90
N GLU A 3 -24.41 -5.32 -29.75
CA GLU A 3 -23.47 -4.98 -28.67
C GLU A 3 -23.23 -6.27 -27.90
N ASP A 4 -22.30 -7.08 -28.40
CA ASP A 4 -21.67 -8.08 -27.56
C ASP A 4 -20.80 -7.30 -26.57
N HIS A 5 -21.35 -7.03 -25.39
CA HIS A 5 -20.62 -6.48 -24.25
C HIS A 5 -19.71 -7.59 -23.70
N SER A 6 -18.76 -8.03 -24.53
CA SER A 6 -17.65 -8.87 -24.13
C SER A 6 -16.95 -8.10 -23.01
N VAL A 7 -17.13 -8.57 -21.78
CA VAL A 7 -16.38 -8.08 -20.62
C VAL A 7 -14.91 -8.32 -20.94
N ARG A 8 -14.23 -7.26 -21.41
CA ARG A 8 -12.82 -7.35 -21.74
C ARG A 8 -12.06 -7.59 -20.44
N PRO A 9 -11.18 -8.60 -20.38
CA PRO A 9 -10.34 -8.80 -19.21
C PRO A 9 -9.58 -7.51 -18.90
N LYS A 10 -9.61 -7.10 -17.64
CA LYS A 10 -8.81 -5.96 -17.18
C LYS A 10 -7.33 -6.31 -17.20
N VAL A 11 -6.50 -5.28 -17.36
CA VAL A 11 -5.06 -5.39 -17.26
C VAL A 11 -4.67 -5.46 -15.79
N ASN A 12 -4.09 -6.58 -15.38
CA ASN A 12 -3.56 -6.74 -14.03
C ASN A 12 -2.22 -6.02 -13.89
N VAL A 13 -2.11 -5.15 -12.90
CA VAL A 13 -0.87 -4.43 -12.56
C VAL A 13 -0.55 -4.67 -11.10
N THR A 14 0.55 -5.39 -10.83
CA THR A 14 1.08 -5.56 -9.48
C THR A 14 2.35 -4.74 -9.33
N LEU A 15 2.41 -3.87 -8.32
CA LEU A 15 3.58 -3.07 -8.00
C LEU A 15 4.14 -3.48 -6.63
N PHE A 16 5.38 -3.96 -6.64
CA PHE A 16 6.20 -4.16 -5.45
C PHE A 16 7.06 -2.91 -5.24
N TYR A 17 6.98 -2.30 -4.07
CA TYR A 17 7.60 -1.00 -3.84
C TYR A 17 7.91 -0.75 -2.36
N GLU A 18 8.62 0.34 -2.09
CA GLU A 18 8.97 0.77 -0.73
C GLU A 18 8.48 2.20 -0.50
N SER A 19 7.89 2.46 0.66
CA SER A 19 7.25 3.75 0.95
C SER A 19 8.23 4.92 0.98
N LEU A 20 9.50 4.72 1.34
CA LEU A 20 10.52 5.78 1.33
C LEU A 20 11.41 5.81 0.08
N CYS A 21 11.38 4.78 -0.76
CA CYS A 21 12.16 4.76 -1.99
C CYS A 21 11.74 5.88 -2.96
N PRO A 22 12.66 6.77 -3.38
CA PRO A 22 12.31 7.92 -4.22
C PRO A 22 11.75 7.50 -5.59
N TYR A 23 12.24 6.41 -6.18
CA TYR A 23 11.74 5.90 -7.45
C TYR A 23 10.35 5.29 -7.32
N SER A 24 10.07 4.59 -6.22
CA SER A 24 8.73 4.06 -5.91
C SER A 24 7.72 5.20 -5.82
N LYS A 25 8.05 6.25 -5.05
CA LYS A 25 7.22 7.45 -4.89
C LYS A 25 6.98 8.17 -6.21
N ALA A 26 8.04 8.35 -7.02
CA ALA A 26 7.94 8.97 -8.32
C ALA A 26 7.05 8.17 -9.28
N PHE A 27 7.18 6.84 -9.31
CA PHE A 27 6.35 5.98 -10.14
C PHE A 27 4.86 6.06 -9.73
N ILE A 28 4.57 5.94 -8.43
CA ILE A 28 3.20 6.02 -7.92
C ILE A 28 2.55 7.36 -8.26
N THR A 29 3.27 8.47 -8.00
CA THR A 29 2.71 9.82 -8.12
C THR A 29 2.65 10.32 -9.56
N ALA A 30 3.65 10.00 -10.39
CA ALA A 30 3.76 10.54 -11.75
C ALA A 30 3.23 9.59 -12.83
N GLN A 31 3.16 8.29 -12.57
CA GLN A 31 2.78 7.29 -13.58
C GLN A 31 1.53 6.50 -13.17
N LEU A 32 1.59 5.74 -12.07
CA LEU A 32 0.52 4.80 -11.73
C LEU A 32 -0.81 5.50 -11.42
N PHE A 33 -0.82 6.43 -10.46
CA PHE A 33 -2.06 7.08 -10.05
C PHE A 33 -2.70 7.91 -11.18
N PRO A 34 -1.98 8.75 -11.95
CA PRO A 34 -2.56 9.45 -13.10
C PRO A 34 -3.04 8.53 -14.24
N THR A 35 -2.48 7.33 -14.34
CA THR A 35 -2.92 6.34 -15.33
C THR A 35 -4.20 5.66 -14.87
N TYR A 36 -4.27 5.23 -13.61
CA TYR A 36 -5.46 4.63 -13.02
C TYR A 36 -6.67 5.56 -13.12
N THR A 37 -6.52 6.85 -12.81
CA THR A 37 -7.63 7.82 -12.88
C THR A 37 -8.21 8.00 -14.29
N LYS A 38 -7.49 7.59 -15.34
CA LYS A 38 -7.96 7.63 -16.73
C LYS A 38 -8.49 6.29 -17.23
N LEU A 39 -8.06 5.19 -16.61
CA LEU A 39 -8.22 3.83 -17.14
C LEU A 39 -8.75 2.84 -16.09
N GLU A 40 -9.39 3.31 -15.02
CA GLU A 40 -9.87 2.46 -13.92
C GLU A 40 -10.78 1.30 -14.36
N GLU A 41 -11.59 1.53 -15.41
CA GLU A 41 -12.47 0.50 -15.98
C GLU A 41 -11.69 -0.66 -16.63
N TYR A 42 -10.42 -0.43 -17.00
CA TYR A 42 -9.57 -1.36 -17.74
C TYR A 42 -8.43 -1.95 -16.90
N MET A 43 -8.32 -1.59 -15.62
CA MET A 43 -7.17 -1.96 -14.78
C MET A 43 -7.63 -2.60 -13.47
N ASP A 44 -6.91 -3.64 -13.05
CA ASP A 44 -6.96 -4.16 -11.68
C ASP A 44 -5.55 -4.01 -11.07
N ILE A 45 -5.45 -3.25 -9.99
CA ILE A 45 -4.17 -2.88 -9.37
C ILE A 45 -4.02 -3.59 -8.03
N VAL A 46 -2.84 -4.18 -7.81
CA VAL A 46 -2.39 -4.69 -6.52
C VAL A 46 -1.11 -3.97 -6.12
N LEU A 47 -1.09 -3.37 -4.92
CA LEU A 47 0.08 -2.74 -4.35
C LEU A 47 0.64 -3.59 -3.21
N VAL A 48 1.94 -3.90 -3.30
CA VAL A 48 2.67 -4.70 -2.30
C VAL A 48 3.80 -3.84 -1.70
N PRO A 49 3.52 -3.06 -0.64
CA PRO A 49 4.52 -2.23 0.02
C PRO A 49 5.42 -3.09 0.92
N PHE A 50 6.55 -3.51 0.37
CA PHE A 50 7.58 -4.26 1.08
C PHE A 50 8.94 -4.04 0.39
N GLY A 51 8.99 -4.28 -0.92
CA GLY A 51 10.14 -4.01 -1.78
C GLY A 51 11.41 -4.71 -1.27
N ASN A 52 12.48 -3.93 -1.05
CA ASN A 52 13.76 -4.44 -0.54
C ASN A 52 13.78 -4.66 0.99
N GLY A 53 12.62 -4.85 1.62
CA GLY A 53 12.54 -5.33 2.99
C GLY A 53 13.08 -6.75 3.14
N SER A 54 13.49 -7.10 4.35
CA SER A 54 13.95 -8.44 4.71
C SER A 54 13.21 -8.93 5.95
N ILE A 55 12.75 -10.18 5.91
CA ILE A 55 12.21 -10.88 7.08
C ILE A 55 13.35 -11.66 7.73
N ASN A 56 13.62 -11.36 8.99
CA ASN A 56 14.65 -12.02 9.78
C ASN A 56 13.98 -12.97 10.78
N ALA A 57 14.35 -14.25 10.74
CA ALA A 57 13.88 -15.26 11.67
C ALA A 57 14.93 -15.52 12.77
N LYS A 58 14.49 -15.53 14.02
CA LYS A 58 15.32 -15.86 15.19
C LYS A 58 14.66 -16.97 16.01
N VAL A 59 15.40 -18.05 16.25
CA VAL A 59 14.92 -19.16 17.09
C VAL A 59 15.38 -18.96 18.53
N LEU A 60 14.42 -18.92 19.47
CA LEU A 60 14.65 -18.79 20.91
C LEU A 60 13.78 -19.81 21.64
N ARG A 61 14.38 -20.69 22.45
CA ARG A 61 13.67 -21.72 23.24
C ARG A 61 12.65 -22.53 22.42
N SER A 62 13.07 -22.97 21.23
CA SER A 62 12.23 -23.73 20.27
C SER A 62 11.02 -22.97 19.72
N LYS A 63 11.01 -21.64 19.81
CA LYS A 63 10.05 -20.75 19.12
C LYS A 63 10.78 -19.89 18.09
N THR A 64 10.19 -19.75 16.91
CA THR A 64 10.66 -18.84 15.86
C THR A 64 10.00 -17.48 16.04
N TYR A 65 10.81 -16.43 15.99
CA TYR A 65 10.38 -15.04 16.04
C TYR A 65 10.76 -14.37 14.73
N TYR A 66 9.81 -13.71 14.09
CA TYR A 66 10.06 -12.95 12.87
C TYR A 66 10.22 -11.46 13.20
N SER A 67 10.98 -10.77 12.36
CA SER A 67 11.14 -9.33 12.44
C SER A 67 11.42 -8.77 11.04
N VAL A 68 10.74 -7.69 10.70
CA VAL A 68 10.95 -6.98 9.44
C VAL A 68 12.05 -5.94 9.59
N THR A 69 12.92 -5.86 8.59
CA THR A 69 13.87 -4.74 8.41
C THR A 69 13.64 -4.15 7.03
N CYS A 70 13.59 -2.83 6.94
CA CYS A 70 13.42 -2.11 5.67
C CYS A 70 14.69 -1.34 5.32
N GLN A 71 14.97 -1.17 4.02
CA GLN A 71 16.22 -0.58 3.52
C GLN A 71 16.43 0.86 4.02
N HIS A 72 15.36 1.65 4.11
CA HIS A 72 15.39 3.03 4.58
C HIS A 72 15.01 3.16 6.08
N GLY A 73 15.12 2.07 6.83
CA GLY A 73 14.93 2.03 8.29
C GLY A 73 13.47 2.00 8.74
N GLN A 74 13.26 2.21 10.05
CA GLN A 74 11.95 1.96 10.68
C GLN A 74 10.81 2.83 10.14
N ASN A 75 11.12 4.03 9.65
CA ASN A 75 10.10 4.93 9.09
C ASN A 75 9.55 4.42 7.76
N GLU A 76 10.37 3.72 6.98
CA GLU A 76 9.88 2.99 5.81
C GLU A 76 8.98 1.84 6.21
N CYS A 77 9.38 1.04 7.21
CA CYS A 77 8.52 -0.05 7.69
C CYS A 77 7.17 0.48 8.16
N LYS A 78 7.13 1.58 8.94
CA LYS A 78 5.88 2.23 9.35
C LYS A 78 5.05 2.69 8.14
N GLY A 79 5.70 3.28 7.14
CA GLY A 79 5.04 3.69 5.90
C GLY A 79 4.45 2.49 5.16
N ASN A 80 5.23 1.42 5.01
CA ASN A 80 4.81 0.18 4.38
C ASN A 80 3.62 -0.45 5.12
N THR A 81 3.65 -0.51 6.45
CA THR A 81 2.55 -0.99 7.30
C THR A 81 1.26 -0.20 7.05
N ILE A 82 1.32 1.13 7.04
CA ILE A 82 0.13 1.97 6.79
C ILE A 82 -0.44 1.70 5.40
N GLN A 83 0.43 1.64 4.39
CA GLN A 83 0.01 1.40 3.01
C GLN A 83 -0.53 -0.02 2.82
N ALA A 84 0.06 -1.04 3.46
CA ALA A 84 -0.43 -2.42 3.45
C ALA A 84 -1.82 -2.51 4.08
N CYS A 85 -2.02 -1.84 5.22
CA CYS A 85 -3.33 -1.75 5.87
C CYS A 85 -4.38 -1.09 4.98
N ALA A 86 -4.02 -0.06 4.21
CA ALA A 86 -4.94 0.56 3.25
C ALA A 86 -5.35 -0.41 2.14
N VAL A 87 -4.38 -1.13 1.55
CA VAL A 87 -4.67 -2.14 0.52
C VAL A 87 -5.54 -3.28 1.06
N LYS A 88 -5.29 -3.75 2.29
CA LYS A 88 -6.01 -4.88 2.89
C LYS A 88 -7.45 -4.53 3.30
N TYR A 89 -7.67 -3.33 3.85
CA TYR A 89 -8.93 -3.02 4.53
C TYR A 89 -9.83 -2.00 3.83
N CYS A 90 -9.31 -1.24 2.85
CA CYS A 90 -10.15 -0.33 2.09
C CYS A 90 -10.68 -1.05 0.85
N GLU A 91 -12.00 -1.14 0.70
CA GLU A 91 -12.63 -1.88 -0.40
C GLU A 91 -12.43 -1.21 -1.77
N ARG A 92 -12.43 0.13 -1.80
CA ARG A 92 -12.35 0.90 -3.04
C ARG A 92 -10.90 1.14 -3.44
N THR A 93 -10.52 0.63 -4.61
CA THR A 93 -9.21 0.87 -5.26
C THR A 93 -8.87 2.36 -5.34
N GLU A 94 -9.83 3.17 -5.78
CA GLU A 94 -9.69 4.64 -5.81
C GLU A 94 -9.29 5.21 -4.44
N ALA A 95 -9.92 4.74 -3.35
CA ALA A 95 -9.72 5.27 -2.02
C ALA A 95 -8.31 4.95 -1.49
N TRP A 96 -7.89 3.68 -1.49
CA TRP A 96 -6.56 3.35 -1.00
C TRP A 96 -5.46 3.86 -1.94
N LEU A 97 -5.67 3.85 -3.26
CA LEU A 97 -4.64 4.29 -4.19
C LEU A 97 -4.42 5.80 -4.09
N SER A 98 -5.50 6.60 -3.99
CA SER A 98 -5.39 8.05 -3.79
C SER A 98 -4.75 8.40 -2.44
N LEU A 99 -5.07 7.67 -1.38
CA LEU A 99 -4.42 7.81 -0.07
C LEU A 99 -2.91 7.55 -0.16
N ILE A 100 -2.50 6.42 -0.75
CA ILE A 100 -1.10 6.04 -0.93
C ILE A 100 -0.37 7.04 -1.83
N ALA A 101 -0.98 7.47 -2.93
CA ALA A 101 -0.42 8.48 -3.82
C ALA A 101 -0.22 9.82 -3.10
N CYS A 102 -1.20 10.27 -2.31
CA CYS A 102 -1.06 11.49 -1.50
C CYS A 102 0.09 11.38 -0.49
N MET A 103 0.19 10.26 0.24
CA MET A 103 1.29 10.04 1.20
C MET A 103 2.65 10.07 0.50
N SER A 104 2.74 9.50 -0.71
CA SER A 104 3.97 9.36 -1.49
C SER A 104 4.52 10.68 -2.03
N VAL A 105 3.75 11.77 -2.00
CA VAL A 105 4.23 13.12 -2.36
C VAL A 105 5.21 13.67 -1.32
N PHE A 106 5.05 13.30 -0.06
CA PHE A 106 5.82 13.88 1.04
C PHE A 106 7.15 13.19 1.26
N TYR A 107 8.11 13.88 1.88
CA TYR A 107 9.40 13.30 2.25
C TYR A 107 9.25 12.12 3.22
N ASP A 108 8.31 12.21 4.18
CA ASP A 108 8.08 11.27 5.27
C ASP A 108 6.65 10.65 5.26
N PRO A 109 6.32 9.74 4.31
CA PRO A 109 4.96 9.25 4.09
C PRO A 109 4.28 8.65 5.33
N HIS A 110 5.04 8.04 6.24
CA HIS A 110 4.53 7.43 7.47
C HIS A 110 3.77 8.39 8.40
N ASN A 111 4.04 9.70 8.33
CA ASN A 111 3.35 10.72 9.15
C ASN A 111 2.17 11.38 8.44
N GLN A 112 1.91 11.02 7.18
CA GLN A 112 1.01 11.80 6.32
C GLN A 112 -0.36 11.16 6.14
N GLY A 113 -0.54 9.90 6.57
CA GLY A 113 -1.76 9.14 6.34
C GLY A 113 -3.03 9.87 6.78
N LYS A 114 -3.10 10.34 8.04
CA LYS A 114 -4.26 11.08 8.56
C LYS A 114 -4.54 12.36 7.77
N LYS A 115 -3.50 13.16 7.51
CA LYS A 115 -3.61 14.42 6.76
C LYS A 115 -4.10 14.18 5.33
N CYS A 116 -3.59 13.16 4.67
CA CYS A 116 -4.02 12.77 3.33
C CYS A 116 -5.46 12.28 3.32
N ALA A 117 -5.85 11.47 4.29
CA ALA A 117 -7.22 11.01 4.42
C ALA A 117 -8.20 12.17 4.64
N GLU A 118 -7.88 13.12 5.52
CA GLU A 118 -8.68 14.33 5.73
C GLU A 118 -8.81 15.15 4.44
N LYS A 119 -7.69 15.37 3.73
CA LYS A 119 -7.68 16.11 2.45
C LYS A 119 -8.53 15.45 1.37
N LEU A 120 -8.61 14.12 1.36
CA LEU A 120 -9.33 13.33 0.36
C LEU A 120 -10.75 12.94 0.79
N ASN A 121 -11.21 13.37 1.97
CA ASN A 121 -12.47 12.94 2.58
C ASN A 121 -12.57 11.41 2.83
N LEU A 122 -11.45 10.76 3.12
CA LEU A 122 -11.31 9.32 3.38
C LEU A 122 -11.22 9.00 4.89
N THR A 123 -11.99 9.70 5.72
CA THR A 123 -11.92 9.55 7.19
C THR A 123 -12.39 8.18 7.67
N GLN A 124 -13.31 7.55 6.96
CA GLN A 124 -13.79 6.19 7.28
C GLN A 124 -12.73 5.15 6.94
N GLU A 125 -12.14 5.24 5.74
CA GLU A 125 -11.03 4.40 5.31
C GLU A 125 -9.83 4.55 6.27
N TRP A 126 -9.52 5.78 6.67
CA TRP A 126 -8.47 6.02 7.66
C TRP A 126 -8.73 5.36 9.01
N SER A 127 -9.98 5.30 9.46
CA SER A 127 -10.34 4.58 10.68
C SER A 127 -10.00 3.09 10.58
N LEU A 128 -10.27 2.47 9.42
CA LEU A 128 -9.89 1.07 9.15
C LEU A 128 -8.38 0.89 9.13
N VAL A 129 -7.67 1.77 8.41
CA VAL A 129 -6.20 1.76 8.33
C VAL A 129 -5.58 1.90 9.72
N SER A 130 -6.00 2.91 10.49
CA SER A 130 -5.47 3.15 11.83
C SER A 130 -5.74 1.99 12.79
N LYS A 131 -6.91 1.35 12.68
CA LYS A 131 -7.24 0.15 13.46
C LYS A 131 -6.33 -1.03 13.09
N CYS A 132 -6.07 -1.23 11.80
CA CYS A 132 -5.14 -2.26 11.33
C CYS A 132 -3.72 -2.00 11.82
N VAL A 133 -3.19 -0.79 11.66
CA VAL A 133 -1.83 -0.42 12.11
C VAL A 133 -1.65 -0.72 13.60
N ASN A 134 -2.67 -0.46 14.42
CA ASN A 134 -2.61 -0.67 15.87
C ASN A 134 -2.75 -2.16 16.29
N LYS A 135 -3.44 -2.99 15.50
CA LYS A 135 -3.75 -4.39 15.86
C LYS A 135 -2.84 -5.41 15.19
N GLU A 136 -2.47 -5.14 13.95
CA GLU A 136 -1.77 -6.06 13.05
C GLU A 136 -0.42 -5.51 12.58
N GLY A 137 -0.04 -4.28 12.98
CA GLY A 137 1.06 -3.56 12.35
C GLY A 137 2.42 -4.28 12.35
N GLU A 138 2.68 -5.12 13.36
CA GLU A 138 3.89 -5.96 13.43
C GLU A 138 3.84 -7.13 12.44
N GLN A 139 2.65 -7.67 12.15
CA GLN A 139 2.44 -8.89 11.38
C GLN A 139 2.02 -8.62 9.93
N ILE A 140 1.50 -7.43 9.62
CA ILE A 140 0.94 -7.13 8.28
C ILE A 140 1.99 -7.20 7.16
N LEU A 141 3.26 -7.05 7.51
CA LEU A 141 4.41 -7.14 6.59
C LEU A 141 5.12 -8.51 6.69
N ASP A 142 4.80 -9.30 7.71
CA ASP A 142 5.21 -10.69 7.82
C ASP A 142 4.28 -11.48 6.90
N LEU A 143 4.66 -11.60 5.62
CA LEU A 143 3.91 -12.40 4.64
C LEU A 143 4.00 -13.89 5.03
N GLU A 144 3.14 -14.33 5.95
CA GLU A 144 2.64 -15.70 5.93
C GLU A 144 1.39 -15.70 5.05
N GLU A 145 1.51 -16.28 3.85
CA GLU A 145 0.33 -16.67 3.04
C GLU A 145 -0.56 -17.65 3.82
#